data_AF-A0A6E8VSH7-F1
#
_entry.id   AF-A0A6E8VSH7-F1
#
_cell.length_a   1.000
_cell.length_b   1.000
_cell.length_c   1.000
_cell.angle_alpha   90.00
_cell.angle_beta   90.00
_cell.angle_gamma   90.00
#
_symmetry.space_group_name_H-M   'P 1'
#
loop_
_entity.id
_entity.type
_entity.pdbx_description
1 polymer ?
#
loop_
_entity_poly.entity_id
_entity_poly.type
_entity_poly.pdbx_seq_one_letter_code
_entity_poly.pdbx_strand_id
1 'polypeptide(L)'
;MSCSVDGLPAGCRLRGMGSTVQSGPLNSSLSGTQESSNNVVPLQRAPSQKPCCFCWCCCCSCSWAKCLAIKNAEDNGPTKKDQASSDTLFDGEQPTLEEIRSWGKSFDKLMRSPSGRKAFREFLRCEYSEENILFWLACEELKKETNPEAIEEKARFIYEDYISILSPKEVSLDSRVREIVNRNMVEPTPHTFDEAQLQIYTLMHRDSYPRFINSPQFKTLAQIPDGVSASGSTAESPSN
;
A
#
# COMPACT_ATOMS: atom_id res chain seq x y z
N MET A 1 42.11 -1.54 8.22
CA MET A 1 41.32 -2.73 7.85
C MET A 1 40.00 -2.23 7.29
N SER A 2 39.91 -1.79 6.03
CA SER A 2 39.83 -2.61 4.81
C SER A 2 38.71 -3.65 4.91
N CYS A 3 37.47 -3.24 4.65
CA CYS A 3 36.38 -4.16 4.34
C CYS A 3 36.21 -4.22 2.82
N SER A 4 36.51 -5.38 2.25
CA SER A 4 36.31 -5.72 0.84
C SER A 4 34.83 -5.71 0.48
N VAL A 5 34.52 -5.15 -0.69
CA VAL A 5 33.20 -5.18 -1.34
C VAL A 5 33.25 -6.19 -2.48
N ASP A 6 32.84 -7.42 -2.20
CA ASP A 6 32.52 -8.41 -3.24
C ASP A 6 31.12 -8.96 -2.95
N GLY A 7 30.19 -8.71 -3.87
CA GLY A 7 28.87 -9.35 -3.88
C GLY A 7 27.65 -8.43 -3.99
N LEU A 8 27.59 -7.56 -5.02
CA LEU A 8 26.34 -6.93 -5.45
C LEU A 8 26.12 -7.19 -6.96
N PRO A 9 24.93 -7.64 -7.38
CA PRO A 9 24.61 -7.86 -8.79
C PRO A 9 24.56 -6.53 -9.55
N ALA A 10 24.96 -6.57 -10.82
CA ALA A 10 25.01 -5.41 -11.71
C ALA A 10 23.63 -4.75 -11.87
N GLY A 11 23.51 -3.46 -11.54
CA GLY A 11 22.31 -2.68 -11.84
C GLY A 11 22.04 -1.44 -10.99
N CYS A 12 22.71 -1.24 -9.85
CA CYS A 12 22.40 -0.11 -8.97
C CYS A 12 23.31 1.10 -9.24
N ARG A 13 22.82 2.12 -9.97
CA ARG A 13 23.43 3.47 -9.95
C ARG A 13 22.82 4.29 -8.82
N LEU A 14 23.64 4.65 -7.83
CA LEU A 14 23.35 5.71 -6.87
C LEU A 14 23.28 7.06 -7.60
N ARG A 15 22.16 7.79 -7.47
CA ARG A 15 22.07 9.18 -7.96
C ARG A 15 22.62 10.11 -6.88
N GLY A 16 23.89 10.43 -7.00
CA GLY A 16 24.57 11.47 -6.23
C GLY A 16 24.33 12.87 -6.80
N MET A 17 24.28 13.84 -5.88
CA MET A 17 24.24 15.28 -6.11
C MET A 17 25.46 15.75 -6.92
N GLY A 18 25.26 16.73 -7.79
CA GLY A 18 26.34 17.38 -8.54
C GLY A 18 25.87 18.68 -9.16
N SER A 19 25.96 19.77 -8.40
CA SER A 19 25.96 21.13 -8.94
C SER A 19 27.35 21.42 -9.48
N THR A 20 27.48 21.69 -10.79
CA THR A 20 28.65 22.42 -11.29
C THR A 20 28.24 23.27 -12.48
N VAL A 21 28.48 24.57 -12.29
CA VAL A 21 28.37 25.67 -13.24
C VAL A 21 29.40 25.48 -14.35
N GLN A 22 29.02 25.68 -15.61
CA GLN A 22 29.92 26.31 -16.58
C GLN A 22 29.19 26.95 -17.76
N SER A 23 29.61 28.18 -17.98
CA SER A 23 29.25 29.20 -18.96
C SER A 23 29.86 28.94 -20.35
N GLY A 24 29.15 29.38 -21.41
CA GLY A 24 29.72 29.52 -22.76
C GLY A 24 28.66 29.92 -23.81
N PRO A 25 28.84 31.02 -24.60
CA PRO A 25 27.75 31.61 -25.40
C PRO A 25 27.89 31.51 -26.94
N LEU A 26 26.75 31.78 -27.60
CA LEU A 26 26.54 32.46 -28.91
C LEU A 26 26.70 31.74 -30.28
N ASN A 27 25.73 32.15 -31.14
CA ASN A 27 25.67 32.21 -32.62
C ASN A 27 25.46 30.91 -33.42
N SER A 28 24.79 30.89 -34.58
CA SER A 28 23.81 31.73 -35.28
C SER A 28 23.61 31.06 -36.66
N SER A 29 22.37 30.99 -37.16
CA SER A 29 21.97 31.02 -38.58
C SER A 29 22.58 30.05 -39.60
N LEU A 30 21.75 29.25 -40.29
CA LEU A 30 21.56 29.32 -41.76
C LEU A 30 20.62 28.23 -42.29
N SER A 31 19.77 28.67 -43.21
CA SER A 31 18.83 27.94 -44.07
C SER A 31 19.51 27.25 -45.25
N GLY A 32 18.97 26.13 -45.73
CA GLY A 32 19.35 25.55 -47.03
C GLY A 32 18.53 24.29 -47.38
N THR A 33 17.92 24.32 -48.57
CA THR A 33 16.93 23.41 -49.16
C THR A 33 17.52 22.26 -49.99
N GLN A 34 16.64 21.29 -50.34
CA GLN A 34 16.63 20.36 -51.50
C GLN A 34 17.22 18.93 -51.40
N GLU A 35 16.31 17.96 -51.32
CA GLU A 35 15.96 16.94 -52.34
C GLU A 35 17.08 16.09 -53.02
N SER A 36 17.05 14.76 -52.81
CA SER A 36 17.07 13.73 -53.89
C SER A 36 17.06 12.29 -53.35
N SER A 37 16.31 11.47 -54.07
CA SER A 37 15.98 10.05 -53.88
C SER A 37 17.18 9.08 -53.95
N ASN A 38 17.10 7.96 -53.21
CA ASN A 38 17.25 6.61 -53.78
C ASN A 38 16.91 5.49 -52.77
N ASN A 39 16.16 4.51 -53.28
CA ASN A 39 15.69 3.29 -52.61
C ASN A 39 16.83 2.37 -52.17
N VAL A 40 16.59 1.53 -51.14
CA VAL A 40 16.59 0.03 -51.21
C VAL A 40 16.62 -0.61 -49.80
N VAL A 41 15.77 -1.64 -49.63
CA VAL A 41 15.54 -2.65 -48.56
C VAL A 41 14.68 -2.28 -47.32
N PRO A 42 13.56 -2.99 -47.07
CA PRO A 42 12.78 -2.86 -45.85
C PRO A 42 13.33 -3.77 -44.74
N LEU A 43 13.82 -3.18 -43.64
CA LEU A 43 14.08 -3.92 -42.40
C LEU A 43 12.87 -3.75 -41.48
N GLN A 44 12.20 -4.86 -41.20
CA GLN A 44 11.04 -4.97 -40.32
C GLN A 44 11.27 -4.23 -38.99
N ARG A 45 10.47 -3.18 -38.77
CA ARG A 45 10.38 -2.48 -37.50
C ARG A 45 9.37 -3.24 -36.63
N ALA A 46 9.87 -3.88 -35.57
CA ALA A 46 9.07 -4.46 -34.51
C ALA A 46 8.09 -3.42 -33.93
N PRO A 47 6.88 -3.82 -33.50
CA PRO A 47 5.87 -2.90 -33.03
C PRO A 47 6.37 -2.15 -31.79
N SER A 48 6.26 -0.83 -31.83
CA SER A 48 6.59 0.08 -30.73
C SER A 48 5.78 -0.32 -29.49
N GLN A 49 6.47 -0.85 -28.48
CA GLN A 49 5.87 -1.07 -27.19
C GLN A 49 5.58 0.29 -26.54
N LYS A 50 4.29 0.51 -26.25
CA LYS A 50 3.80 1.56 -25.35
C LYS A 50 4.49 1.39 -23.99
N PRO A 51 4.76 2.47 -23.23
CA PRO A 51 5.37 2.35 -21.91
C PRO A 51 4.46 1.50 -21.02
N CYS A 52 5.00 0.36 -20.57
CA CYS A 52 4.34 -0.53 -19.65
C CYS A 52 4.11 0.20 -18.31
N CYS A 53 2.82 0.41 -18.01
CA CYS A 53 2.19 0.33 -16.69
C CYS A 53 3.11 0.34 -15.46
N PHE A 54 2.81 1.28 -14.55
CA PHE A 54 3.06 1.24 -13.11
C PHE A 54 2.53 -0.08 -12.50
N CYS A 55 3.24 -1.19 -12.70
CA CYS A 55 2.92 -2.47 -12.11
C CYS A 55 3.55 -2.51 -10.72
N TRP A 56 2.79 -2.04 -9.72
CA TRP A 56 3.01 -2.43 -8.34
C TRP A 56 2.86 -3.95 -8.29
N CYS A 57 3.98 -4.62 -8.07
CA CYS A 57 4.22 -6.04 -8.29
C CYS A 57 3.00 -6.94 -8.05
N CYS A 58 2.59 -7.59 -9.14
CA CYS A 58 1.85 -8.84 -9.13
C CYS A 58 2.70 -9.94 -8.46
N CYS A 59 2.74 -9.98 -7.13
CA CYS A 59 3.30 -11.09 -6.34
C CYS A 59 2.17 -12.05 -5.94
N CYS A 60 1.50 -12.64 -6.93
CA CYS A 60 0.30 -13.44 -6.70
C CYS A 60 0.55 -14.87 -6.15
N SER A 61 1.69 -15.19 -5.52
CA SER A 61 1.93 -16.55 -4.97
C SER A 61 2.98 -16.69 -3.85
N CYS A 62 3.37 -15.63 -3.14
CA CYS A 62 4.32 -15.75 -2.01
C CYS A 62 3.92 -14.77 -0.89
N SER A 63 3.62 -15.13 0.36
CA SER A 63 3.57 -16.44 1.02
C SER A 63 2.84 -16.23 2.35
N TRP A 64 1.56 -16.56 2.43
CA TRP A 64 0.79 -16.54 3.70
C TRP A 64 1.48 -17.32 4.82
N ALA A 65 2.17 -18.42 4.46
CA ALA A 65 2.99 -19.20 5.36
C ALA A 65 4.14 -18.41 5.99
N LYS A 66 4.74 -17.44 5.28
CA LYS A 66 5.79 -16.58 5.83
C LYS A 66 5.22 -15.56 6.84
N CYS A 67 4.04 -14.98 6.60
CA CYS A 67 3.38 -14.11 7.58
C CYS A 67 2.97 -14.85 8.86
N LEU A 68 2.42 -16.07 8.72
CA LEU A 68 2.08 -16.90 9.87
C LEU A 68 3.34 -17.30 10.68
N ALA A 69 4.46 -17.55 9.99
CA ALA A 69 5.74 -17.80 10.65
C ALA A 69 6.27 -16.56 11.42
N ILE A 70 6.10 -15.34 10.88
CA ILE A 70 6.42 -14.10 11.60
C ILE A 70 5.61 -14.00 12.88
N LYS A 71 4.30 -14.29 12.82
CA LYS A 71 3.41 -14.31 14.00
C LYS A 71 3.86 -15.31 15.07
N ASN A 72 4.35 -16.49 14.67
CA ASN A 72 4.84 -17.51 15.61
C ASN A 72 6.23 -17.17 16.21
N ALA A 73 7.03 -16.33 15.55
CA ALA A 73 8.33 -15.90 16.03
C ALA A 73 8.23 -14.79 17.10
N GLU A 74 7.22 -13.92 17.02
CA GLU A 74 7.00 -12.84 17.99
C GLU A 74 6.44 -13.35 19.34
N ASP A 75 5.77 -14.49 19.37
CA ASP A 75 5.12 -15.06 20.57
C ASP A 75 6.08 -15.82 21.51
N ASN A 76 7.34 -16.04 21.11
CA ASN A 76 8.33 -16.82 21.87
C ASN A 76 9.47 -16.00 22.51
N GLY A 77 9.28 -14.68 22.67
CA GLY A 77 10.24 -13.81 23.38
C GLY A 77 10.11 -13.88 24.91
N PRO A 78 11.22 -13.91 25.69
CA PRO A 78 11.15 -13.98 27.14
C PRO A 78 10.63 -12.67 27.74
N THR A 79 9.59 -12.80 28.57
CA THR A 79 8.85 -11.72 29.24
C THR A 79 9.70 -10.96 30.27
N LYS A 80 9.70 -9.63 30.16
CA LYS A 80 9.84 -8.71 31.31
C LYS A 80 8.83 -7.56 31.18
N LYS A 81 8.20 -7.31 32.33
CA LYS A 81 6.99 -6.51 32.58
C LYS A 81 7.35 -5.02 32.75
N ASP A 82 6.41 -4.16 32.34
CA ASP A 82 6.04 -2.85 32.92
C ASP A 82 5.94 -1.69 31.92
N GLN A 83 4.76 -1.51 31.31
CA GLN A 83 3.98 -0.25 31.36
C GLN A 83 2.57 -0.48 30.78
N ALA A 84 1.58 0.03 31.49
CA ALA A 84 0.17 -0.23 31.30
C ALA A 84 -0.51 0.78 30.35
N SER A 85 -1.57 0.28 29.71
CA SER A 85 -2.76 1.02 29.25
C SER A 85 -2.79 1.55 27.80
N SER A 86 -3.00 0.63 26.84
CA SER A 86 -4.07 0.77 25.83
C SER A 86 -4.49 -0.60 25.28
N ASP A 87 -4.70 -1.56 26.17
CA ASP A 87 -5.33 -2.86 25.84
C ASP A 87 -6.55 -3.01 26.74
N THR A 88 -7.59 -2.24 26.46
CA THR A 88 -8.91 -2.51 27.03
C THR A 88 -9.97 -2.45 25.94
N LEU A 89 -10.70 -3.57 25.87
CA LEU A 89 -12.03 -3.79 25.29
C LEU A 89 -12.08 -4.34 23.86
N PHE A 90 -11.76 -5.63 23.69
CA PHE A 90 -12.47 -6.47 22.73
C PHE A 90 -12.81 -7.82 23.36
N ASP A 91 -13.97 -7.87 24.03
CA ASP A 91 -14.77 -9.09 24.05
C ASP A 91 -15.25 -9.31 22.62
N GLY A 92 -14.41 -10.01 21.85
CA GLY A 92 -14.58 -10.16 20.41
C GLY A 92 -15.53 -11.30 20.12
N GLU A 93 -16.83 -11.01 20.08
CA GLU A 93 -17.80 -11.89 19.41
C GLU A 93 -17.25 -12.21 18.02
N GLN A 94 -17.08 -13.50 17.74
CA GLN A 94 -16.53 -13.95 16.47
C GLN A 94 -17.47 -13.44 15.37
N PRO A 95 -16.96 -12.71 14.35
CA PRO A 95 -17.83 -12.11 13.34
C PRO A 95 -18.62 -13.22 12.65
N THR A 96 -19.92 -12.99 12.49
CA THR A 96 -20.79 -13.97 11.83
C THR A 96 -20.35 -14.18 10.38
N LEU A 97 -20.65 -15.34 9.79
CA LEU A 97 -20.35 -15.58 8.37
C LEU A 97 -21.03 -14.56 7.45
N GLU A 98 -22.19 -14.05 7.83
CA GLU A 98 -22.88 -13.00 7.10
C GLU A 98 -22.09 -11.68 7.15
N GLU A 99 -21.57 -11.31 8.32
CA GLU A 99 -20.73 -10.14 8.49
C GLU A 99 -19.46 -10.24 7.63
N ILE A 100 -18.75 -11.38 7.69
CA ILE A 100 -17.53 -11.61 6.90
C ILE A 100 -17.82 -11.48 5.40
N ARG A 101 -18.91 -12.10 4.92
CA ARG A 101 -19.33 -11.99 3.51
C ARG A 101 -19.72 -10.56 3.14
N SER A 102 -20.18 -9.75 4.09
CA SER A 102 -20.53 -8.35 3.87
C SER A 102 -19.31 -7.48 3.55
N TRP A 103 -18.13 -7.82 4.10
CA TRP A 103 -16.88 -7.11 3.83
C TRP A 103 -16.48 -7.18 2.36
N GLY A 104 -16.82 -8.27 1.67
CA GLY A 104 -16.58 -8.43 0.23
C GLY A 104 -17.51 -7.62 -0.67
N LYS A 105 -18.60 -7.04 -0.11
CA LYS A 105 -19.58 -6.28 -0.88
C LYS A 105 -19.25 -4.78 -0.97
N SER A 106 -18.51 -4.23 0.00
CA SER A 106 -18.14 -2.82 0.04
C SER A 106 -16.99 -2.60 1.02
N PHE A 107 -16.05 -1.74 0.62
CA PHE A 107 -14.95 -1.33 1.48
C PHE A 107 -15.44 -0.62 2.74
N ASP A 108 -16.51 0.17 2.67
CA ASP A 108 -17.10 0.83 3.83
C ASP A 108 -17.59 -0.20 4.87
N LYS A 109 -18.15 -1.33 4.42
CA LYS A 109 -18.59 -2.40 5.34
C LYS A 109 -17.42 -3.05 6.04
N LEU A 110 -16.33 -3.31 5.31
CA LEU A 110 -15.08 -3.81 5.88
C LEU A 110 -14.52 -2.83 6.93
N MET A 111 -14.44 -1.54 6.59
CA MET A 111 -13.84 -0.52 7.44
C MET A 111 -14.69 -0.15 8.66
N ARG A 112 -16.01 -0.35 8.64
CA ARG A 112 -16.88 -0.18 9.82
C ARG A 112 -16.75 -1.32 10.82
N SER A 113 -16.50 -2.55 10.36
CA SER A 113 -16.33 -3.71 11.23
C SER A 113 -14.96 -3.70 11.93
N PRO A 114 -14.88 -3.77 13.27
CA PRO A 114 -13.60 -3.94 13.98
C PRO A 114 -12.87 -5.22 13.56
N SER A 115 -13.61 -6.32 13.43
CA SER A 115 -13.08 -7.60 12.95
C SER A 115 -12.60 -7.50 11.50
N GLY A 116 -13.33 -6.77 10.66
CA GLY A 116 -12.94 -6.47 9.28
C GLY A 116 -11.63 -5.69 9.21
N ARG A 117 -11.52 -4.58 9.96
CA ARG A 117 -10.27 -3.80 10.05
C ARG A 117 -9.09 -4.64 10.53
N LYS A 118 -9.30 -5.54 11.51
CA LYS A 118 -8.25 -6.45 11.99
C LYS A 118 -7.80 -7.42 10.90
N ALA A 119 -8.74 -8.05 10.19
CA ALA A 119 -8.43 -8.96 9.09
C ALA A 119 -7.71 -8.24 7.93
N PHE A 120 -8.16 -7.03 7.60
CA PHE A 120 -7.56 -6.22 6.55
C PHE A 120 -6.15 -5.73 6.93
N ARG A 121 -5.94 -5.32 8.18
CA ARG A 121 -4.60 -4.98 8.69
C ARG A 121 -3.63 -6.13 8.55
N GLU A 122 -4.03 -7.35 8.91
CA GLU A 122 -3.15 -8.53 8.78
C GLU A 122 -2.76 -8.77 7.31
N PHE A 123 -3.71 -8.57 6.38
CA PHE A 123 -3.43 -8.63 4.95
C PHE A 123 -2.44 -7.53 4.51
N LEU A 124 -2.66 -6.28 4.92
CA LEU A 124 -1.76 -5.17 4.59
C LEU A 124 -0.35 -5.37 5.17
N ARG A 125 -0.23 -5.98 6.35
CA ARG A 125 1.05 -6.33 6.97
C ARG A 125 1.84 -7.31 6.11
N CYS A 126 1.16 -8.28 5.49
CA CYS A 126 1.78 -9.20 4.52
C CYS A 126 2.24 -8.50 3.23
N GLU A 127 1.61 -7.39 2.85
CA GLU A 127 1.98 -6.58 1.68
C GLU A 127 2.92 -5.42 2.04
N TYR A 128 3.40 -5.32 3.29
CA TYR A 128 4.23 -4.22 3.79
C TYR A 128 3.59 -2.84 3.58
N SER A 129 2.28 -2.75 3.79
CA SER A 129 1.50 -1.53 3.60
C SER A 129 0.52 -1.27 4.75
N GLU A 130 0.82 -1.77 5.96
CA GLU A 130 -0.07 -1.65 7.13
C GLU A 130 -0.14 -0.24 7.71
N GLU A 131 0.86 0.61 7.43
CA GLU A 131 0.89 2.01 7.85
C GLU A 131 -0.36 2.77 7.36
N ASN A 132 -0.92 2.39 6.22
CA ASN A 132 -2.11 3.04 5.65
C ASN A 132 -3.35 2.89 6.54
N ILE A 133 -3.62 1.68 7.06
CA ILE A 133 -4.77 1.47 7.94
C ILE A 133 -4.51 2.01 9.35
N LEU A 134 -3.25 1.95 9.80
CA LEU A 134 -2.86 2.50 11.11
C LEU A 134 -3.00 4.02 11.15
N PHE A 135 -2.57 4.72 10.10
CA PHE A 135 -2.80 6.14 9.93
C PHE A 135 -4.30 6.47 9.92
N TRP A 136 -5.08 5.71 9.13
CA TRP A 136 -6.53 5.93 9.07
C TRP A 136 -7.20 5.77 10.44
N LEU A 137 -6.81 4.76 11.22
CA LEU A 137 -7.30 4.53 12.58
C LEU A 137 -6.91 5.67 13.54
N ALA A 138 -5.66 6.14 13.46
CA ALA A 138 -5.20 7.24 14.31
C ALA A 138 -6.00 8.53 14.05
N CYS A 139 -6.34 8.81 12.79
CA CYS A 139 -7.22 9.93 12.44
C CYS A 139 -8.65 9.75 13.00
N GLU A 140 -9.22 8.54 12.98
CA GLU A 140 -10.53 8.28 13.60
C GLU A 140 -10.52 8.48 15.12
N GLU A 141 -9.41 8.14 15.79
CA GLU A 141 -9.26 8.38 17.23
C GLU A 141 -9.04 9.87 17.55
N LEU A 142 -8.34 10.62 16.70
CA LEU A 142 -8.20 12.07 16.84
C LEU A 142 -9.56 12.77 16.73
N LYS A 143 -10.41 12.36 15.79
CA LYS A 143 -11.75 12.95 15.58
C LYS A 143 -12.69 12.82 16.78
N LYS A 144 -12.47 11.82 17.63
CA LYS A 144 -13.26 11.61 18.86
C LYS A 144 -12.78 12.47 20.02
N GLU A 145 -11.59 13.05 19.91
CA GLU A 145 -11.03 13.88 20.96
C GLU A 145 -11.69 15.25 21.00
N THR A 146 -11.91 15.75 22.21
CA THR A 146 -12.52 17.07 22.44
C THR A 146 -11.63 17.98 23.29
N ASN A 147 -10.65 17.42 24.00
CA ASN A 147 -9.70 18.21 24.76
C ASN A 147 -8.63 18.82 23.82
N PRO A 148 -8.49 20.15 23.77
CA PRO A 148 -7.51 20.83 22.91
C PRO A 148 -6.06 20.36 23.11
N GLU A 149 -5.63 20.16 24.37
CA GLU A 149 -4.26 19.71 24.66
C GLU A 149 -4.01 18.29 24.11
N ALA A 150 -5.00 17.40 24.26
CA ALA A 150 -4.92 16.04 23.73
C ALA A 150 -5.00 16.01 22.20
N ILE A 151 -5.74 16.92 21.57
CA ILE A 151 -5.79 17.08 20.11
C ILE A 151 -4.41 17.47 19.59
N GLU A 152 -3.78 18.49 20.19
CA GLU A 152 -2.45 18.95 19.80
C GLU A 152 -1.41 17.82 19.94
N GLU A 153 -1.41 17.14 21.09
CA GLU A 153 -0.50 16.03 21.35
C GLU A 153 -0.69 14.87 20.35
N LYS A 154 -1.94 14.40 20.16
CA LYS A 154 -2.24 13.31 19.21
C LYS A 154 -1.91 13.71 17.78
N ALA A 155 -2.19 14.95 17.38
CA ALA A 155 -1.88 15.42 16.04
C ALA A 155 -0.37 15.45 15.79
N ARG A 156 0.43 15.87 16.78
CA ARG A 156 1.89 15.80 16.70
C ARG A 156 2.39 14.37 16.52
N PHE A 157 1.86 13.42 17.29
CA PHE A 157 2.22 12.01 17.13
C PHE A 157 1.83 11.45 15.75
N ILE A 158 0.62 11.74 15.27
CA ILE A 158 0.19 11.32 13.92
C ILE A 158 1.11 11.90 12.84
N TYR A 159 1.50 13.16 12.98
CA TYR A 159 2.40 13.81 12.05
C TYR A 159 3.78 13.14 12.02
N GLU A 160 4.38 12.94 13.19
CA GLU A 160 5.71 12.31 13.33
C GLU A 160 5.71 10.87 12.82
N ASP A 161 4.67 10.08 13.13
CA ASP A 161 4.60 8.67 12.75
C ASP A 161 4.21 8.46 11.30
N TYR A 162 3.35 9.28 10.69
CA TYR A 162 2.79 8.95 9.36
C TYR A 162 3.01 10.01 8.28
N ILE A 163 3.24 11.28 8.64
CA ILE A 163 3.33 12.37 7.66
C ILE A 163 4.78 12.79 7.40
N SER A 164 5.62 12.74 8.42
CA SER A 164 7.02 13.11 8.36
C SER A 164 7.77 12.28 7.32
N ILE A 165 8.54 12.95 6.45
CA ILE A 165 9.41 12.31 5.44
C ILE A 165 10.56 11.50 6.05
N LEU A 166 10.77 11.62 7.36
CA LEU A 166 11.78 10.86 8.09
C LEU A 166 11.17 9.64 8.79
N SER A 167 9.84 9.49 8.74
CA SER A 167 9.17 8.38 9.40
C SER A 167 9.37 7.07 8.64
N PRO A 168 9.69 5.95 9.32
CA PRO A 168 9.67 4.63 8.70
C PRO A 168 8.26 4.15 8.34
N LYS A 169 7.19 4.82 8.83
CA LYS A 169 5.78 4.52 8.53
C LYS A 169 5.12 5.63 7.70
N GLU A 170 5.92 6.43 6.98
CA GLU A 170 5.40 7.52 6.13
C GLU A 170 4.34 6.98 5.15
N VAL A 171 3.15 7.58 5.16
CA VAL A 171 2.11 7.28 4.18
C VAL A 171 2.33 8.05 2.88
N SER A 172 2.00 7.43 1.76
CA SER A 172 2.12 8.04 0.44
C SER A 172 1.03 9.09 0.22
N LEU A 173 1.40 10.36 0.29
CA LEU A 173 0.51 11.50 0.05
C LEU A 173 0.97 12.31 -1.15
N ASP A 174 0.02 12.90 -1.87
CA ASP A 174 0.37 13.91 -2.88
C ASP A 174 0.87 15.20 -2.23
N SER A 175 1.61 16.00 -3.00
CA SER A 175 2.26 17.21 -2.49
C SER A 175 1.26 18.26 -1.98
N ARG A 176 0.07 18.34 -2.60
CA ARG A 176 -0.98 19.30 -2.23
C ARG A 176 -1.57 18.94 -0.87
N VAL A 177 -1.90 17.67 -0.66
CA VAL A 177 -2.45 17.16 0.59
C VAL A 177 -1.45 17.33 1.72
N ARG A 178 -0.17 17.04 1.47
CA ARG A 178 0.90 17.27 2.45
C ARG A 178 1.04 18.75 2.84
N GLU A 179 0.96 19.67 1.87
CA GLU A 179 0.98 21.10 2.14
C GLU A 179 -0.21 21.54 3.00
N ILE A 180 -1.41 21.02 2.74
CA ILE A 180 -2.61 21.30 3.55
C ILE A 180 -2.39 20.86 5.00
N VAL A 181 -1.91 19.62 5.21
CA VAL A 181 -1.61 19.12 6.56
C VAL A 181 -0.58 20.00 7.26
N ASN A 182 0.54 20.34 6.59
CA ASN A 182 1.58 21.18 7.17
C ASN A 182 1.06 22.55 7.62
N ARG A 183 0.13 23.15 6.87
CA ARG A 183 -0.51 24.41 7.26
C ARG A 183 -1.47 24.22 8.46
N ASN A 184 -2.24 23.15 8.47
CA ASN A 184 -3.17 22.85 9.55
C ASN A 184 -2.46 22.49 10.87
N MET A 185 -1.20 22.05 10.80
CA MET A 185 -0.39 21.75 12.00
C MET A 185 0.02 22.98 12.81
N VAL A 186 -0.20 24.20 12.30
CA VAL A 186 0.01 25.44 13.08
C VAL A 186 -0.98 25.54 14.24
N GLU A 187 -2.23 25.10 14.02
CA GLU A 187 -3.27 25.02 15.04
C GLU A 187 -4.07 23.73 14.80
N PRO A 188 -3.63 22.60 15.37
CA PRO A 188 -4.27 21.32 15.12
C PRO A 188 -5.72 21.27 15.62
N THR A 189 -6.58 20.67 14.82
CA THR A 189 -8.00 20.40 15.14
C THR A 189 -8.28 18.91 14.96
N PRO A 190 -9.44 18.41 15.42
CA PRO A 190 -9.84 17.03 15.16
C PRO A 190 -9.91 16.67 13.66
N HIS A 191 -9.96 17.67 12.79
CA HIS A 191 -10.09 17.57 11.33
C HIS A 191 -8.78 17.87 10.57
N THR A 192 -7.65 18.03 11.27
CA THR A 192 -6.36 18.40 10.67
C THR A 192 -5.94 17.50 9.51
N PHE A 193 -6.29 16.21 9.57
CA PHE A 193 -5.87 15.17 8.62
C PHE A 193 -6.98 14.69 7.68
N ASP A 194 -8.14 15.36 7.60
CA ASP A 194 -9.30 14.84 6.84
C ASP A 194 -8.99 14.56 5.36
N GLU A 195 -8.29 15.49 4.69
CA GLU A 195 -7.88 15.33 3.28
C GLU A 195 -6.87 14.18 3.11
N ALA A 196 -5.91 14.07 4.02
CA ALA A 196 -4.91 13.00 4.00
C ALA A 196 -5.55 11.64 4.28
N GLN A 197 -6.44 11.57 5.25
CA GLN A 197 -7.17 10.36 5.59
C GLN A 197 -8.05 9.89 4.42
N LEU A 198 -8.71 10.80 3.71
CA LEU A 198 -9.50 10.49 2.51
C LEU A 198 -8.62 9.95 1.37
N GLN A 199 -7.44 10.54 1.17
CA GLN A 199 -6.49 10.06 0.17
C GLN A 199 -6.02 8.63 0.47
N ILE A 200 -5.64 8.35 1.72
CA ILE A 200 -5.20 7.00 2.14
C ILE A 200 -6.36 5.99 2.12
N TYR A 201 -7.56 6.41 2.51
CA TYR A 201 -8.77 5.59 2.35
C TYR A 201 -8.99 5.19 0.89
N THR A 202 -8.85 6.16 -0.02
CA THR A 202 -9.00 5.93 -1.46
C THR A 202 -7.90 5.04 -2.01
N LEU A 203 -6.65 5.21 -1.55
CA LEU A 203 -5.52 4.35 -1.91
C LEU A 203 -5.81 2.89 -1.53
N MET A 204 -6.17 2.64 -0.26
CA MET A 204 -6.52 1.30 0.21
C MET A 204 -7.72 0.71 -0.55
N HIS A 205 -8.76 1.53 -0.79
CA HIS A 205 -9.96 1.10 -1.50
C HIS A 205 -9.68 0.68 -2.94
N ARG A 206 -8.81 1.41 -3.66
CA ARG A 206 -8.57 1.18 -5.09
C ARG A 206 -7.49 0.14 -5.35
N ASP A 207 -6.57 -0.05 -4.41
CA ASP A 207 -5.41 -0.91 -4.59
C ASP A 207 -5.49 -2.18 -3.72
N SER A 208 -5.36 -2.04 -2.40
CA SER A 208 -5.24 -3.17 -1.50
C SER A 208 -6.57 -3.93 -1.29
N TYR A 209 -7.71 -3.25 -1.26
CA TYR A 209 -9.01 -3.87 -1.00
C TYR A 209 -9.43 -4.90 -2.07
N PRO A 210 -9.34 -4.60 -3.39
CA PRO A 210 -9.59 -5.60 -4.43
C PRO A 210 -8.70 -6.83 -4.30
N ARG A 211 -7.43 -6.67 -3.89
CA ARG A 211 -6.54 -7.81 -3.63
C ARG A 211 -6.97 -8.58 -2.39
N PHE A 212 -7.34 -7.90 -1.31
CA PHE A 212 -7.83 -8.52 -0.08
C PHE A 212 -9.05 -9.41 -0.33
N ILE A 213 -10.08 -8.93 -1.02
CA ILE A 213 -11.31 -9.72 -1.26
C ILE A 213 -11.10 -10.91 -2.21
N ASN A 214 -10.05 -10.87 -3.04
CA ASN A 214 -9.66 -11.97 -3.92
C ASN A 214 -8.63 -12.91 -3.28
N SER A 215 -8.10 -12.55 -2.10
CA SER A 215 -7.07 -13.29 -1.40
C SER A 215 -7.61 -14.63 -0.85
N PRO A 216 -6.78 -15.70 -0.81
CA PRO A 216 -7.16 -16.96 -0.17
C PRO A 216 -7.60 -16.81 1.29
N GLN A 217 -7.00 -15.85 1.99
CA GLN A 217 -7.31 -15.50 3.38
C GLN A 217 -8.77 -15.10 3.53
N PHE A 218 -9.24 -14.14 2.72
CA PHE A 218 -10.62 -13.68 2.77
C PHE A 218 -11.59 -14.78 2.32
N LYS A 219 -11.28 -15.50 1.25
CA LYS A 219 -12.14 -16.58 0.74
C LYS A 219 -12.35 -17.71 1.76
N THR A 220 -11.30 -18.07 2.50
CA THR A 220 -11.37 -19.06 3.58
C THR A 220 -12.25 -18.54 4.73
N LEU A 221 -12.07 -17.29 5.16
CA LEU A 221 -12.90 -16.67 6.18
C LEU A 221 -14.38 -16.57 5.76
N ALA A 222 -14.64 -16.20 4.51
CA ALA A 222 -15.99 -16.04 3.96
C ALA A 222 -16.64 -17.36 3.52
N GLN A 223 -15.91 -18.48 3.57
CA GLN A 223 -16.29 -19.79 3.06
C GLN A 223 -16.80 -19.70 1.61
N ILE A 224 -16.06 -19.00 0.76
CA ILE A 224 -16.37 -18.86 -0.67
C ILE A 224 -15.60 -19.95 -1.42
N PRO A 225 -16.27 -20.88 -2.13
CA PRO A 225 -15.61 -21.91 -2.93
C PRO A 225 -14.75 -21.26 -4.02
N ASP A 226 -13.51 -21.73 -4.19
CA ASP A 226 -12.70 -21.36 -5.36
C ASP A 226 -13.35 -21.94 -6.63
N GLY A 227 -13.88 -21.07 -7.48
CA GLY A 227 -14.44 -21.48 -8.76
C GLY A 227 -13.34 -21.88 -9.74
N VAL A 228 -13.13 -23.19 -9.93
CA VAL A 228 -13.03 -23.96 -11.20
C VAL A 228 -12.32 -25.31 -10.98
N SER A 229 -13.06 -26.39 -11.24
CA SER A 229 -12.62 -27.48 -12.14
C SER A 229 -13.86 -28.15 -12.72
N ALA A 230 -14.25 -27.71 -13.92
CA ALA A 230 -15.15 -28.43 -14.80
C ALA A 230 -14.31 -29.38 -15.67
N SER A 231 -14.44 -30.68 -15.42
CA SER A 231 -14.06 -31.81 -16.29
C SER A 231 -14.48 -33.08 -15.54
N GLY A 232 -15.34 -33.98 -15.99
CA GLY A 232 -16.14 -34.16 -17.20
C GLY A 232 -17.03 -35.41 -16.99
N SER A 233 -18.04 -35.57 -17.84
CA SER A 233 -18.81 -36.78 -18.23
C SER A 233 -18.78 -38.01 -17.31
N THR A 234 -19.92 -38.61 -16.93
CA THR A 234 -20.77 -39.41 -17.84
C THR A 234 -22.22 -39.51 -17.37
N ALA A 235 -23.15 -39.29 -18.30
CA ALA A 235 -24.49 -39.86 -18.25
C ALA A 235 -24.46 -41.24 -18.93
N GLU A 236 -24.95 -42.29 -18.27
CA GLU A 236 -25.58 -43.42 -18.97
C GLU A 236 -26.66 -44.06 -18.06
N SER A 237 -27.82 -44.29 -18.68
CA SER A 237 -29.12 -44.68 -18.11
C SER A 237 -29.19 -46.15 -17.66
N PRO A 238 -30.20 -46.54 -16.85
CA PRO A 238 -30.35 -47.92 -16.40
C PRO A 238 -31.00 -48.80 -17.47
N SER A 239 -30.42 -49.98 -17.72
CA SER A 239 -31.01 -51.03 -18.53
C SER A 239 -32.10 -51.76 -17.75
N ASN A 240 -33.21 -52.02 -18.45
CA ASN A 240 -34.31 -52.90 -18.08
C ASN A 240 -34.01 -54.33 -18.55
#